data_AF-A0A3B1DXP0-F1
#
_entry.id   AF-A0A3B1DXP0-F1
#
_cell.length_a   1.000
_cell.length_b   1.000
_cell.length_c   1.000
_cell.angle_alpha   90.00
_cell.angle_beta   90.00
_cell.angle_gamma   90.00
#
_symmetry.space_group_name_H-M   'P 1'
#
loop_
_entity.id
_entity.type
_entity.pdbx_description
1 polymer ?
#
loop_
_entity_poly.entity_id
_entity_poly.type
_entity_poly.pdbx_seq_one_letter_code
_entity_poly.pdbx_strand_id
1 'polypeptide(L)'
;MHFKITAWTILLILTSVFSPITNGEEKSTTLPAIKILMIGDSTMATYKKAPKNRPDLTGWGQVFGKRFNKNVTVINHAKSGRSTKSFIQEGHWKKALKVKADYLIIQFGHNDSH
;
A
#
# COMPACT_ATOMS: atom_id res chain seq x y z
N MET A 1 2.63 47.80 77.15
CA MET A 1 1.74 46.75 76.58
C MET A 1 2.22 46.52 75.15
N HIS A 2 3.08 45.53 74.87
CA HIS A 2 2.73 44.15 74.45
C HIS A 2 1.56 44.16 73.45
N PHE A 3 1.71 43.78 72.17
CA PHE A 3 2.02 42.42 71.69
C PHE A 3 2.68 42.39 70.30
N LYS A 4 3.62 41.45 70.11
CA LYS A 4 4.16 41.01 68.81
C LYS A 4 3.16 40.05 68.16
N ILE A 5 2.87 40.22 66.86
CA ILE A 5 2.17 39.20 66.06
C ILE A 5 3.16 38.66 65.03
N THR A 6 3.75 37.52 65.35
CA THR A 6 4.46 36.64 64.42
C THR A 6 3.44 35.73 63.73
N ALA A 7 3.23 35.92 62.44
CA ALA A 7 2.38 35.05 61.61
C ALA A 7 3.24 34.36 60.55
N TRP A 8 3.84 33.26 60.98
CA TRP A 8 3.99 31.97 60.28
C TRP A 8 4.08 31.98 58.74
N THR A 9 5.31 31.73 58.30
CA THR A 9 5.73 31.15 57.04
C THR A 9 4.82 29.99 56.61
N ILE A 10 4.08 30.15 55.51
CA ILE A 10 3.52 29.02 54.75
C ILE A 10 3.96 29.18 53.30
N LEU A 11 5.14 28.63 53.00
CA LEU A 11 5.55 28.34 51.64
C LEU A 11 5.00 26.94 51.30
N LEU A 12 3.88 26.89 50.60
CA LEU A 12 3.38 25.65 49.99
C LEU A 12 4.29 25.29 48.82
N ILE A 13 5.32 24.47 49.07
CA ILE A 13 6.05 23.79 48.01
C ILE A 13 5.17 22.62 47.56
N LEU A 14 4.40 22.84 46.51
CA LEU A 14 3.72 21.77 45.79
C LEU A 14 4.80 21.01 44.99
N THR A 15 5.44 20.00 45.59
CA THR A 15 6.28 19.09 44.82
C THR A 15 5.36 18.17 44.04
N SER A 16 4.95 18.60 42.85
CA SER A 16 4.49 17.67 41.83
C SER A 16 5.68 16.76 41.51
N VAL A 17 5.61 15.52 42.00
CA VAL A 17 6.38 14.43 41.41
C VAL A 17 5.85 14.26 39.99
N PHE A 18 6.42 15.03 39.06
CA PHE A 18 6.38 14.72 37.66
C PHE A 18 7.17 13.41 37.52
N SER A 19 6.49 12.28 37.66
CA SER A 19 7.04 11.04 37.12
C SER A 19 7.27 11.32 35.64
N PRO A 20 8.49 11.10 35.09
CA PRO A 20 8.61 11.09 33.66
C PRO A 20 7.67 9.99 33.21
N ILE A 21 6.62 10.36 32.47
CA ILE A 21 5.97 9.41 31.57
C ILE A 21 7.15 8.94 30.72
N THR A 22 7.63 7.74 30.99
CA THR A 22 8.50 7.07 30.05
C THR A 22 7.62 6.98 28.82
N ASN A 23 7.85 7.88 27.86
CA ASN A 23 7.39 7.71 26.50
C ASN A 23 8.02 6.39 26.08
N GLY A 24 7.31 5.29 26.35
CA GLY A 24 7.56 4.06 25.67
C GLY A 24 7.46 4.45 24.22
N GLU A 25 8.59 4.44 23.53
CA GLU A 25 8.58 4.44 22.08
C GLU A 25 7.70 3.24 21.71
N GLU A 26 6.42 3.48 21.44
CA GLU A 26 5.62 2.55 20.68
C GLU A 26 6.37 2.41 19.36
N LYS A 27 7.20 1.38 19.28
CA LYS A 27 7.86 0.96 18.07
C LYS A 27 6.74 0.69 17.09
N SER A 28 6.43 1.71 16.28
CA SER A 28 5.45 1.62 15.21
C SER A 28 5.90 0.48 14.32
N THR A 29 5.28 -0.69 14.47
CA THR A 29 5.51 -1.86 13.66
C THR A 29 4.82 -1.62 12.33
N THR A 30 5.34 -0.68 11.55
CA THR A 30 4.96 -0.51 10.15
C THR A 30 5.37 -1.78 9.42
N LEU A 31 4.39 -2.59 9.06
CA LEU A 31 4.60 -3.74 8.20
C LEU A 31 5.34 -3.28 6.93
N PRO A 32 6.29 -4.08 6.41
CA PRO A 32 7.01 -3.73 5.19
C PRO A 32 6.03 -3.51 4.04
N ALA A 33 6.32 -2.54 3.18
CA ALA A 33 5.51 -2.28 1.99
C ALA A 33 5.58 -3.48 1.05
N ILE A 34 4.42 -3.97 0.58
CA ILE A 34 4.31 -5.13 -0.30
C ILE A 34 4.08 -4.65 -1.74
N LYS A 35 4.80 -5.24 -2.68
CA LYS A 35 4.62 -5.02 -4.12
C LYS A 35 4.08 -6.28 -4.79
N ILE A 36 2.94 -6.14 -5.46
CA ILE A 36 2.32 -7.21 -6.26
C ILE A 36 2.44 -6.83 -7.73
N LEU A 37 3.10 -7.66 -8.52
CA LEU A 37 3.11 -7.59 -9.98
C LEU A 37 2.06 -8.55 -10.52
N MET A 38 1.27 -8.09 -11.49
CA MET A 38 0.31 -8.94 -12.21
C MET A 38 0.63 -8.95 -13.69
N ILE A 39 0.59 -10.13 -14.31
CA ILE A 39 0.67 -10.31 -15.76
C ILE A 39 -0.48 -11.18 -16.24
N GLY A 40 -0.99 -10.88 -17.43
CA GLY A 40 -2.10 -11.63 -17.99
C GLY A 40 -2.67 -11.04 -19.25
N ASP A 41 -3.87 -11.48 -19.59
CA ASP A 41 -4.58 -11.13 -20.83
C ASP A 41 -5.59 -9.97 -20.67
N SER A 42 -6.55 -9.85 -21.59
CA SER A 42 -7.60 -8.84 -21.59
C SER A 42 -8.47 -8.83 -20.34
N THR A 43 -8.72 -10.00 -19.74
CA THR A 43 -9.57 -10.09 -18.56
C THR A 43 -8.92 -9.46 -17.32
N MET A 44 -7.59 -9.35 -17.30
CA MET A 44 -6.83 -8.67 -16.24
C MET A 44 -6.42 -7.23 -16.61
N ALA A 45 -6.29 -6.91 -17.90
CA ALA A 45 -5.70 -5.66 -18.38
C ALA A 45 -6.39 -4.36 -17.91
N THR A 46 -5.59 -3.31 -17.75
CA THR A 46 -6.08 -1.94 -17.48
C THR A 46 -6.32 -1.18 -18.78
N TYR A 47 -7.51 -0.59 -18.93
CA TYR A 47 -7.95 0.18 -20.10
C TYR A 47 -8.16 1.66 -19.72
N LYS A 48 -7.06 2.44 -19.68
CA LYS A 48 -7.12 3.87 -19.31
C LYS A 48 -7.95 4.74 -20.26
N LYS A 49 -8.01 4.34 -21.54
CA LYS A 49 -8.82 4.98 -22.59
C LYS A 49 -9.62 3.88 -23.27
N ALA A 50 -10.75 3.52 -22.66
CA ALA A 50 -11.64 2.54 -23.25
C ALA A 50 -12.16 3.03 -24.63
N PRO A 51 -12.32 2.15 -25.62
CA PRO A 51 -12.90 2.51 -26.92
C PRO A 51 -14.29 3.13 -26.77
N LYS A 52 -14.66 4.08 -27.65
CA LYS A 52 -15.98 4.74 -27.59
C LYS A 52 -17.15 3.76 -27.68
N ASN A 53 -16.99 2.67 -28.41
CA ASN A 53 -18.00 1.62 -28.58
C ASN A 53 -18.00 0.59 -27.44
N ARG A 54 -17.07 0.65 -26.50
CA ARG A 54 -16.96 -0.23 -25.31
C ARG A 54 -16.44 0.58 -24.11
N PRO A 55 -17.17 1.60 -23.65
CA PRO A 55 -16.69 2.52 -22.62
C PRO A 55 -16.50 1.86 -21.25
N ASP A 56 -17.16 0.73 -21.03
CA ASP A 56 -17.15 -0.11 -19.84
C ASP A 56 -16.06 -1.20 -19.86
N LEU A 57 -15.25 -1.28 -20.92
CA LEU A 57 -14.18 -2.26 -21.04
C LEU A 57 -13.19 -2.13 -19.87
N THR A 58 -13.16 -3.15 -19.02
CA THR A 58 -12.28 -3.21 -17.85
C THR A 58 -11.80 -4.64 -17.63
N GLY A 59 -10.54 -4.79 -17.25
CA GLY A 59 -10.05 -6.03 -16.64
C GLY A 59 -10.20 -5.99 -15.11
N TRP A 60 -10.25 -7.15 -14.46
CA TRP A 60 -10.34 -7.25 -13.00
C TRP A 60 -9.11 -6.64 -12.32
N GLY A 61 -7.93 -6.76 -12.95
CA GLY A 61 -6.67 -6.21 -12.45
C GLY A 61 -6.67 -4.67 -12.35
N GLN A 62 -7.55 -3.99 -13.07
CA GLN A 62 -7.72 -2.54 -12.99
C GLN A 62 -8.23 -2.06 -11.63
N VAL A 63 -9.04 -2.88 -10.95
CA VAL A 63 -9.66 -2.54 -9.67
C VAL A 63 -9.08 -3.33 -8.50
N PHE A 64 -8.26 -4.36 -8.77
CA PHE A 64 -7.69 -5.24 -7.74
C PHE A 64 -6.96 -4.48 -6.64
N GLY A 65 -6.18 -3.45 -6.99
CA GLY A 65 -5.45 -2.62 -6.02
C GLY A 65 -6.34 -1.91 -5.00
N LYS A 66 -7.63 -1.67 -5.31
CA LYS A 66 -8.58 -1.03 -4.39
C LYS A 66 -8.97 -1.91 -3.20
N ARG A 67 -8.59 -3.19 -3.21
CA ARG A 67 -8.85 -4.15 -2.13
C ARG A 67 -7.79 -4.14 -1.03
N PHE A 68 -6.73 -3.36 -1.20
CA PHE A 68 -5.64 -3.26 -0.24
C PHE A 68 -5.54 -1.87 0.36
N ASN A 69 -4.91 -1.79 1.53
CA ASN A 69 -4.52 -0.51 2.14
C ASN A 69 -3.27 0.06 1.45
N LYS A 70 -2.84 1.25 1.90
CA LYS A 70 -1.70 1.99 1.35
C LYS A 70 -0.34 1.28 1.45
N ASN A 71 -0.23 0.19 2.22
CA ASN A 71 1.01 -0.56 2.37
C ASN A 71 1.24 -1.54 1.20
N VAL A 72 0.25 -1.72 0.31
CA VAL A 72 0.35 -2.59 -0.86
C VAL A 72 0.34 -1.77 -2.14
N THR A 73 1.36 -1.97 -2.97
CA THR A 73 1.44 -1.42 -4.33
C THR A 73 1.15 -2.50 -5.34
N VAL A 74 0.10 -2.34 -6.14
CA VAL A 74 -0.25 -3.25 -7.24
C VAL A 74 0.19 -2.67 -8.57
N ILE A 75 0.97 -3.45 -9.32
CA ILE A 75 1.49 -3.09 -10.65
C ILE A 75 0.90 -4.07 -11.66
N ASN A 76 -0.07 -3.59 -12.45
CA ASN A 76 -0.71 -4.40 -13.47
C ASN A 76 -0.01 -4.25 -14.84
N HIS A 77 0.68 -5.31 -15.26
CA HIS A 77 1.35 -5.43 -16.55
C HIS A 77 0.58 -6.29 -17.57
N ALA A 78 -0.64 -6.72 -17.25
CA ALA A 78 -1.48 -7.46 -18.20
C ALA A 78 -1.74 -6.68 -19.49
N LYS A 79 -1.86 -7.42 -20.60
CA LYS A 79 -2.04 -6.87 -21.95
C LYS A 79 -3.16 -7.59 -22.68
N SER A 80 -4.12 -6.80 -23.16
CA SER A 80 -5.26 -7.28 -23.95
C SER A 80 -4.82 -8.09 -25.16
N GLY A 81 -5.45 -9.23 -25.44
CA GLY A 81 -5.20 -10.04 -26.64
C GLY A 81 -3.85 -10.75 -26.68
N ARG A 82 -3.20 -10.95 -25.52
CA ARG A 82 -1.94 -11.71 -25.45
C ARG A 82 -2.21 -13.12 -24.95
N SER A 83 -1.61 -14.09 -25.61
CA SER A 83 -1.37 -15.43 -25.08
C SER A 83 -0.07 -15.45 -24.30
N THR A 84 0.23 -16.53 -23.60
CA THR A 84 1.54 -16.71 -22.96
C THR A 84 2.68 -16.55 -23.98
N LYS A 85 2.50 -17.15 -25.17
CA LYS A 85 3.47 -17.08 -26.27
C LYS A 85 3.72 -15.66 -26.75
N SER A 86 2.67 -14.92 -27.12
CA SER A 86 2.85 -13.55 -27.63
C SER A 86 3.31 -12.59 -26.53
N PHE A 87 2.91 -12.79 -25.28
CA PHE A 87 3.39 -11.99 -24.15
C PHE A 87 4.92 -12.09 -23.97
N ILE A 88 5.48 -13.30 -24.14
CA ILE A 88 6.92 -13.54 -24.09
C ILE A 88 7.60 -12.96 -25.34
N GLN A 89 7.10 -13.28 -26.54
CA GLN A 89 7.70 -12.87 -27.81
C GLN A 89 7.74 -11.34 -28.01
N GLU A 90 6.69 -10.63 -27.58
CA GLU A 90 6.65 -9.15 -27.61
C GLU A 90 7.50 -8.49 -26.50
N GLY A 91 8.18 -9.29 -25.66
CA GLY A 91 9.08 -8.82 -24.62
C GLY A 91 8.39 -8.25 -23.37
N HIS A 92 7.08 -8.46 -23.20
CA HIS A 92 6.37 -8.01 -22.00
C HIS A 92 6.85 -8.75 -20.75
N TRP A 93 7.18 -10.04 -20.88
CA TRP A 93 7.81 -10.83 -19.82
C TRP A 93 9.11 -10.18 -19.31
N LYS A 94 10.03 -9.86 -20.23
CA LYS A 94 11.30 -9.20 -19.89
C LYS A 94 11.10 -7.84 -19.22
N LYS A 95 10.06 -7.09 -19.62
CA LYS A 95 9.71 -5.81 -18.96
C LYS A 95 9.14 -6.03 -17.57
N ALA A 96 8.31 -7.05 -17.37
CA ALA A 96 7.70 -7.38 -16.09
C ALA A 96 8.74 -7.80 -15.03
N LEU A 97 9.73 -8.61 -15.41
CA LEU A 97 10.79 -9.07 -14.49
C LEU A 97 11.64 -7.93 -13.89
N LYS A 98 11.66 -6.73 -14.50
CA LYS A 98 12.40 -5.58 -13.96
C LYS A 98 11.79 -5.00 -12.68
N VAL A 99 10.52 -5.32 -12.38
CA VAL A 99 9.74 -4.68 -11.31
C VAL A 99 10.20 -5.11 -9.90
N LYS A 100 10.87 -6.28 -9.78
CA LYS A 100 11.31 -6.88 -8.50
C LYS A 100 10.18 -6.79 -7.45
N ALA A 101 9.12 -7.55 -7.68
CA ALA A 101 7.94 -7.61 -6.81
C ALA A 101 8.05 -8.77 -5.82
N ASP A 102 7.36 -8.65 -4.69
CA ASP A 102 7.26 -9.69 -3.66
C ASP A 102 6.34 -10.83 -4.11
N TYR A 103 5.30 -10.47 -4.87
CA TYR A 103 4.36 -11.42 -5.47
C TYR A 103 4.23 -11.20 -6.98
N LEU A 104 4.14 -12.31 -7.71
CA LEU A 104 3.78 -12.33 -9.12
C LEU A 104 2.49 -13.13 -9.31
N ILE A 105 1.44 -12.46 -9.78
CA ILE A 105 0.17 -13.09 -10.16
C ILE A 105 0.15 -13.24 -11.68
N ILE A 106 -0.17 -14.44 -12.15
CA ILE A 106 -0.17 -14.79 -13.58
C ILE A 106 -1.56 -15.31 -13.95
N GLN A 107 -2.16 -14.77 -15.02
CA GLN A 107 -3.41 -15.27 -15.59
C GLN A 107 -3.36 -15.23 -17.11
N PHE A 108 -3.31 -16.39 -17.74
CA PHE A 108 -3.40 -16.58 -19.19
C PHE A 108 -4.29 -17.78 -19.49
N GLY A 109 -4.57 -18.05 -20.76
CA GLY A 109 -5.35 -19.21 -21.20
C GLY A 109 -6.35 -18.86 -22.30
N HIS A 110 -7.06 -17.73 -22.20
CA HIS A 110 -8.14 -17.39 -23.14
C HIS A 110 -7.65 -17.23 -24.58
N ASN A 111 -6.42 -16.72 -24.75
CA ASN A 111 -5.80 -16.51 -26.06
C ASN A 111 -4.79 -17.62 -26.43
N ASP A 112 -4.56 -18.59 -25.55
CA ASP A 112 -3.52 -19.62 -25.73
C ASP A 112 -4.00 -20.82 -26.54
N SER A 113 -5.32 -20.99 -26.69
CA SER A 113 -5.94 -22.04 -27.51
C SER A 113 -6.00 -21.72 -29.01
N HIS A 114 -5.52 -20.55 -29.42
CA HIS A 114 -5.53 -20.05 -30.80
C HIS A 114 -4.10 -19.83 -31.29
#